data_AF-A0A3F2RYW7-F1
#
_entry.id   AF-A0A3F2RYW7-F1
#
_cell.length_a   1.000
_cell.length_b   1.000
_cell.length_c   1.000
_cell.angle_alpha   90.00
_cell.angle_beta   90.00
_cell.angle_gamma   90.00
#
_symmetry.space_group_name_H-M   'P 1'
#
loop_
_entity.id
_entity.type
_entity.pdbx_description
1 polymer ?
#
loop_
_entity_poly.entity_id
_entity_poly.type
_entity_poly.pdbx_seq_one_letter_code
_entity_poly.pdbx_strand_id
1 'polypeptide(L)'
;MLARSLFRAASGASKTPSMAAAAANFGAMQTANFSDAPTMHGTTILCVRKNGKVCLIGDGQVSLGHTVVKPNAKKVRRIGENIVAGFAGSTADAFTLMERLEAKLDEYPGQLTRSCVELAKAWRTEKYLRNLEAILIVSDAKQSYTLTGNGDVLEPVDGIIGIGSGGTYALAAARALIDQPDLDAETIARKSMKIAADICVYTNGNVVVEMLEEEGKKLEAESEQKE
;
A
#
# COMPACT_ATOMS: atom_id res chain seq x y z
N MET A 1 12.90 44.09 80.97
CA MET A 1 14.02 43.45 81.69
C MET A 1 13.77 41.96 81.75
N LEU A 2 14.69 41.18 81.16
CA LEU A 2 15.13 39.83 81.52
C LEU A 2 14.16 38.63 81.54
N ALA A 3 14.30 37.85 80.46
CA ALA A 3 14.28 36.40 80.28
C ALA A 3 14.30 35.45 81.49
N ARG A 4 13.62 34.30 81.34
CA ARG A 4 14.05 32.91 81.68
C ARG A 4 13.00 31.91 81.17
N SER A 5 13.24 31.26 80.03
CA SER A 5 13.67 29.85 79.88
C SER A 5 12.74 28.78 80.46
N LEU A 6 12.23 27.87 79.62
CA LEU A 6 12.58 26.43 79.63
C LEU A 6 11.71 25.62 78.64
N PHE A 7 12.42 25.05 77.66
CA PHE A 7 12.19 23.82 76.89
C PHE A 7 10.95 22.94 77.18
N ARG A 8 10.21 22.56 76.13
CA ARG A 8 9.74 21.16 75.92
C ARG A 8 9.53 20.85 74.43
N ALA A 9 10.07 19.71 74.01
CA ALA A 9 10.18 19.23 72.64
C ALA A 9 8.83 18.86 72.00
N ALA A 10 8.70 19.13 70.69
CA ALA A 10 7.75 18.48 69.80
C ALA A 10 8.53 17.67 68.75
N SER A 11 8.16 16.39 68.70
CA SER A 11 8.61 15.32 67.83
C SER A 11 8.14 15.46 66.38
N GLY A 12 8.91 14.92 65.44
CA GLY A 12 8.32 14.07 64.39
C GLY A 12 8.41 14.55 62.94
N ALA A 13 9.48 14.08 62.27
CA ALA A 13 9.54 13.62 60.88
C ALA A 13 9.31 14.62 59.72
N SER A 14 10.41 15.24 59.25
CA SER A 14 10.58 15.58 57.83
C SER A 14 10.85 14.30 57.03
N LYS A 15 9.94 13.92 56.13
CA LYS A 15 10.17 12.82 55.19
C LYS A 15 11.15 13.29 54.09
N THR A 16 12.43 13.00 54.25
CA THR A 16 13.36 12.94 53.11
C THR A 16 13.09 11.64 52.34
N PRO A 17 12.88 11.68 51.02
CA PRO A 17 12.79 10.45 50.25
C PRO A 17 14.16 9.75 50.28
N SER A 18 14.12 8.44 50.53
CA SER A 18 15.29 7.56 50.56
C SER A 18 16.03 7.58 49.20
N MET A 19 17.36 7.60 49.27
CA MET A 19 18.31 7.41 48.15
C MET A 19 18.05 6.13 47.32
N ALA A 20 17.20 5.20 47.80
CA ALA A 20 16.81 4.02 47.04
C ALA A 20 15.91 4.33 45.83
N ALA A 21 15.20 5.47 45.82
CA ALA A 21 14.33 5.86 44.71
C ALA A 21 15.09 6.45 43.51
N ALA A 22 16.37 6.80 43.67
CA ALA A 22 17.18 7.41 42.62
C ALA A 22 17.90 6.38 41.72
N ALA A 23 17.96 5.10 42.11
CA ALA A 23 18.81 4.10 41.46
C ALA A 23 18.09 3.10 40.54
N ALA A 24 16.76 3.04 40.52
CA ALA A 24 16.02 2.07 39.70
C ALA A 24 15.53 2.60 38.34
N ASN A 25 15.74 3.90 38.06
CA ASN A 25 15.45 4.50 36.74
C ASN A 25 16.58 4.34 35.71
N PHE A 26 17.62 3.56 36.03
CA PHE A 26 18.74 3.24 35.13
C PHE A 26 18.56 1.93 34.36
N GLY A 27 17.32 1.51 34.10
CA GLY A 27 16.99 0.21 33.50
C GLY A 27 16.34 0.25 32.12
N ALA A 28 16.11 1.43 31.54
CA ALA A 28 15.60 1.57 30.18
C ALA A 28 16.42 2.63 29.43
N MET A 29 17.74 2.47 29.43
CA MET A 29 18.52 2.97 28.30
C MET A 29 18.03 2.14 27.11
N GLN A 30 17.08 2.72 26.39
CA GLN A 30 16.64 2.26 25.09
C GLN A 30 17.90 1.93 24.34
N THR A 31 18.16 0.64 24.14
CA THR A 31 19.17 0.19 23.19
C THR A 31 18.84 0.93 21.92
N ALA A 32 19.68 1.91 21.56
CA ALA A 32 19.58 2.54 20.27
C ALA A 32 19.63 1.37 19.29
N ASN A 33 18.47 1.04 18.73
CA ASN A 33 18.39 0.02 17.71
C ASN A 33 19.22 0.58 16.56
N PHE A 34 20.48 0.15 16.45
CA PHE A 34 21.31 0.38 15.27
C PHE A 34 20.83 -0.52 14.12
N SER A 35 19.53 -0.53 13.89
CA SER A 35 18.93 -0.96 12.64
C SER A 35 18.21 0.23 12.01
N ASP A 36 18.94 1.33 11.81
CA ASP A 36 18.64 2.32 10.77
C ASP A 36 18.92 1.69 9.38
N ALA A 37 18.44 0.46 9.15
CA ALA A 37 18.45 -0.11 7.83
C ALA A 37 17.49 0.75 7.00
N PRO A 38 17.97 1.40 5.93
CA PRO A 38 17.14 2.32 5.18
C PRO A 38 15.89 1.59 4.67
N THR A 39 14.72 2.18 4.91
CA THR A 39 13.43 1.59 4.56
C THR A 39 13.27 1.56 3.05
N MET A 40 12.79 0.45 2.49
CA MET A 40 12.53 0.38 1.05
C MET A 40 11.16 1.03 0.74
N HIS A 41 11.18 2.07 -0.07
CA HIS A 41 9.99 2.74 -0.56
C HIS A 41 9.78 2.45 -2.04
N GLY A 42 8.53 2.21 -2.44
CA GLY A 42 8.13 2.11 -3.84
C GLY A 42 7.42 0.79 -4.20
N THR A 43 6.62 0.76 -5.24
CA THR A 43 6.23 1.84 -6.17
C THR A 43 4.82 2.31 -5.85
N THR A 44 4.35 3.34 -6.54
CA THR A 44 2.96 3.77 -6.59
C THR A 44 2.23 3.03 -7.70
N ILE A 45 1.11 2.40 -7.36
CA ILE A 45 0.21 1.73 -8.31
C ILE A 45 -1.18 2.34 -8.18
N LEU A 46 -1.82 2.59 -9.31
CA LEU A 46 -3.19 3.09 -9.40
C LEU A 46 -3.99 2.21 -10.36
N CYS A 47 -5.19 1.80 -9.94
CA CYS A 47 -6.19 1.18 -10.76
C CYS A 47 -7.34 2.17 -10.95
N VAL A 48 -7.77 2.35 -12.20
CA VAL A 48 -8.93 3.17 -12.57
C VAL A 48 -9.85 2.35 -13.44
N ARG A 49 -11.09 2.17 -12.99
CA ARG A 49 -12.17 1.58 -13.78
C ARG A 49 -13.10 2.68 -14.28
N LYS A 50 -13.30 2.74 -15.60
CA LYS A 50 -14.26 3.67 -16.20
C LYS A 50 -14.82 3.11 -17.50
N ASN A 51 -16.13 3.22 -17.70
CA ASN A 51 -16.82 2.87 -18.94
C ASN A 51 -16.52 1.45 -19.47
N GLY A 52 -16.38 0.44 -18.60
CA GLY A 52 -16.07 -0.94 -19.00
C GLY A 52 -14.59 -1.16 -19.38
N LYS A 53 -13.71 -0.18 -19.11
CA LYS A 53 -12.26 -0.30 -19.24
C LYS A 53 -11.59 -0.21 -17.88
N VAL A 54 -10.52 -0.97 -17.71
CA VAL A 54 -9.65 -0.93 -16.53
C VAL A 54 -8.27 -0.51 -16.96
N CYS A 55 -7.74 0.52 -16.32
CA CYS A 55 -6.35 0.91 -16.43
C CYS A 55 -5.64 0.61 -15.11
N LEU A 56 -4.66 -0.28 -15.14
CA LEU A 56 -3.72 -0.48 -14.05
C LEU A 56 -2.38 0.15 -14.44
N ILE A 57 -2.00 1.20 -13.72
CA ILE A 57 -0.79 1.98 -13.97
C ILE A 57 0.12 1.93 -12.73
N GLY A 58 1.43 1.90 -12.94
CA GLY A 58 2.37 1.99 -11.84
C GLY A 58 3.67 2.66 -12.25
N ASP A 59 4.28 3.41 -11.34
CA ASP A 59 5.60 3.98 -11.56
C ASP A 59 6.71 2.95 -11.31
N GLY A 60 7.94 3.32 -11.66
CA GLY A 60 9.10 2.44 -11.57
C GLY A 60 10.05 2.72 -10.42
N GLN A 61 9.81 3.74 -9.58
CA GLN A 61 10.77 4.14 -8.57
C GLN A 61 10.81 3.17 -7.38
N VAL A 62 11.99 2.65 -7.11
CA VAL A 62 12.35 1.95 -5.87
C VAL A 62 13.45 2.74 -5.20
N SER A 63 13.18 3.19 -3.98
CA SER A 63 14.10 3.97 -3.16
C SER A 63 14.46 3.20 -1.90
N LEU A 64 15.70 3.35 -1.45
CA LEU A 64 16.19 2.81 -0.19
C LEU A 64 16.58 4.02 0.69
N GLY A 65 15.71 4.34 1.65
CA GLY A 65 15.75 5.63 2.34
C GLY A 65 15.57 6.77 1.33
N HIS A 66 16.55 7.66 1.25
CA HIS A 66 16.53 8.82 0.34
C HIS A 66 17.21 8.55 -1.01
N THR A 67 17.75 7.35 -1.23
CA THR A 67 18.50 7.02 -2.45
C THR A 67 17.61 6.24 -3.41
N VAL A 68 17.49 6.71 -4.65
CA VAL A 68 16.83 5.94 -5.73
C VAL A 68 17.74 4.78 -6.14
N VAL A 69 17.31 3.55 -5.88
CA VAL A 69 18.05 2.33 -6.24
C VAL A 69 17.72 1.89 -7.66
N LYS A 70 16.44 2.00 -8.05
CA LYS A 70 15.99 1.62 -9.39
C LYS A 70 14.86 2.55 -9.84
N PRO A 71 14.98 3.22 -10.99
CA PRO A 71 13.95 4.15 -11.46
C PRO A 71 12.86 3.51 -12.32
N ASN A 72 13.03 2.25 -12.75
CA ASN A 72 12.22 1.59 -13.79
C ASN A 72 11.78 0.16 -13.41
N ALA A 73 11.43 -0.07 -12.15
CA ALA A 73 10.79 -1.33 -11.77
C ALA A 73 9.45 -1.53 -12.51
N LYS A 74 9.16 -2.76 -12.89
CA LYS A 74 7.86 -3.13 -13.49
C LYS A 74 7.08 -3.92 -12.44
N LYS A 75 6.19 -3.24 -11.72
CA LYS A 75 5.37 -3.84 -10.65
C LYS A 75 3.91 -4.03 -11.03
N VAL A 76 3.55 -3.70 -12.27
CA VAL A 76 2.28 -4.03 -12.91
C VAL A 76 2.53 -5.11 -13.94
N ARG A 77 1.65 -6.11 -14.02
CA ARG A 77 1.71 -7.18 -15.01
C ARG A 77 0.33 -7.78 -15.27
N ARG A 78 0.20 -8.44 -16.41
CA ARG A 78 -0.96 -9.27 -16.74
C ARG A 78 -0.76 -10.70 -16.22
N ILE A 79 -1.84 -11.30 -15.72
CA ILE A 79 -1.94 -12.72 -15.41
C ILE A 79 -2.94 -13.35 -16.39
N GLY A 80 -2.50 -14.33 -17.18
CA GLY A 80 -3.32 -14.89 -18.25
C GLY A 80 -3.76 -13.82 -19.26
N GLU A 81 -4.98 -13.93 -19.78
CA GLU A 81 -5.52 -13.00 -20.78
C GLU A 81 -6.34 -11.86 -20.15
N ASN A 82 -7.06 -12.16 -19.07
CA ASN A 82 -8.18 -11.35 -18.59
C ASN A 82 -7.96 -10.68 -17.23
N ILE A 83 -6.76 -10.81 -16.64
CA ILE A 83 -6.47 -10.30 -15.30
C ILE A 83 -5.23 -9.42 -15.35
N VAL A 84 -5.29 -8.27 -14.67
CA VAL A 84 -4.14 -7.40 -14.41
C VAL A 84 -3.93 -7.30 -12.92
N ALA A 85 -2.67 -7.31 -12.51
CA ALA A 85 -2.32 -7.19 -11.11
C ALA A 85 -1.07 -6.35 -10.91
N GLY A 86 -1.04 -5.66 -9.78
CA GLY A 86 0.01 -4.73 -9.42
C GLY A 86 0.29 -4.81 -7.93
N PHE A 87 1.51 -4.46 -7.53
CA PHE A 87 1.90 -4.57 -6.12
C PHE A 87 2.75 -3.38 -5.66
N ALA A 88 2.62 -3.06 -4.37
CA ALA A 88 3.53 -2.18 -3.65
C ALA A 88 4.21 -2.96 -2.53
N GLY A 89 5.49 -2.67 -2.26
CA GLY A 89 6.31 -3.40 -1.30
C GLY A 89 7.48 -4.17 -1.94
N SER A 90 8.06 -5.10 -1.19
CA SER A 90 9.20 -5.92 -1.61
C SER A 90 8.93 -6.66 -2.92
N THR A 91 9.91 -6.64 -3.83
CA THR A 91 9.80 -7.35 -5.11
C THR A 91 9.78 -8.87 -4.92
N ALA A 92 10.47 -9.40 -3.91
CA ALA A 92 10.49 -10.84 -3.64
C ALA A 92 9.11 -11.32 -3.19
N ASP A 93 8.53 -10.64 -2.20
CA ASP A 93 7.19 -10.90 -1.65
C ASP A 93 6.15 -10.95 -2.76
N ALA A 94 6.25 -10.01 -3.70
CA ALA A 94 5.31 -9.91 -4.79
C ALA A 94 5.43 -11.02 -5.84
N PHE A 95 6.64 -11.52 -6.12
CA PHE A 95 6.77 -12.70 -6.97
C PHE A 95 6.08 -13.90 -6.33
N THR A 96 6.32 -14.13 -5.04
CA THR A 96 5.66 -15.21 -4.29
C THR A 96 4.14 -15.05 -4.30
N LEU A 97 3.61 -13.87 -3.99
CA LEU A 97 2.16 -13.65 -3.95
C LEU A 97 1.49 -13.80 -5.31
N MET A 98 2.17 -13.39 -6.38
CA MET A 98 1.65 -13.52 -7.74
C MET A 98 1.63 -14.97 -8.21
N GLU A 99 2.68 -15.75 -7.94
CA GLU A 99 2.69 -17.19 -8.21
C GLU A 99 1.58 -17.93 -7.45
N ARG A 100 1.33 -17.54 -6.19
CA ARG A 100 0.22 -18.10 -5.40
C ARG A 100 -1.15 -17.66 -5.93
N LEU A 101 -1.28 -16.43 -6.41
CA LEU A 101 -2.50 -15.93 -7.04
C LEU A 101 -2.80 -16.71 -8.33
N GLU A 102 -1.79 -16.89 -9.19
CA GLU A 102 -1.89 -17.69 -10.42
C GLU A 102 -2.39 -19.11 -10.13
N ALA A 103 -1.81 -19.79 -9.14
CA ALA A 103 -2.27 -21.11 -8.73
C ALA A 103 -3.75 -21.11 -8.28
N LYS A 104 -4.22 -20.04 -7.61
CA LYS A 104 -5.64 -19.91 -7.20
C LYS A 104 -6.58 -19.55 -8.35
N LEU A 105 -6.08 -18.90 -9.38
CA LEU A 105 -6.84 -18.62 -10.60
C LEU A 105 -7.00 -19.89 -11.44
N ASP A 106 -5.97 -20.74 -11.50
CA ASP A 106 -6.02 -22.05 -12.15
C ASP A 106 -6.96 -23.02 -11.41
N GLU A 107 -6.97 -22.98 -10.07
CA GLU A 107 -7.88 -23.78 -9.24
C GLU A 107 -9.36 -23.35 -9.40
N TYR A 108 -9.60 -22.05 -9.62
CA TYR A 108 -10.94 -21.47 -9.74
C TYR A 108 -11.11 -20.61 -11.00
N PRO A 109 -11.12 -21.20 -12.21
CA PRO A 109 -11.19 -20.45 -13.46
C PRO A 109 -12.42 -19.55 -13.52
N GLY A 110 -12.20 -18.28 -13.90
CA GLY A 110 -13.25 -17.27 -14.05
C GLY A 110 -13.86 -16.74 -12.75
N GLN A 111 -13.36 -17.16 -11.58
CA GLN A 111 -13.88 -16.73 -10.27
C GLN A 111 -12.86 -15.86 -9.51
N LEU A 112 -12.61 -14.64 -10.01
CA LEU A 112 -11.61 -13.74 -9.43
C LEU A 112 -11.81 -13.53 -7.93
N THR A 113 -13.04 -13.21 -7.51
CA THR A 113 -13.39 -12.99 -6.10
C THR A 113 -13.00 -14.18 -5.23
N ARG A 114 -13.28 -15.40 -5.69
CA ARG A 114 -12.97 -16.62 -4.96
C ARG A 114 -11.45 -16.81 -4.85
N SER A 115 -10.73 -16.67 -5.95
CA SER A 115 -9.26 -16.78 -5.96
C SER A 115 -8.61 -15.75 -5.04
N CYS A 116 -9.10 -14.51 -5.03
CA CYS A 116 -8.65 -13.46 -4.12
C CYS A 116 -8.91 -13.81 -2.64
N VAL A 117 -10.11 -14.30 -2.30
CA VAL A 117 -10.46 -14.70 -0.94
C VAL A 117 -9.62 -15.89 -0.47
N GLU A 118 -9.40 -16.88 -1.31
CA GLU A 118 -8.58 -18.05 -0.97
C GLU A 118 -7.10 -17.68 -0.81
N LEU A 119 -6.58 -16.76 -1.64
CA LEU A 119 -5.24 -16.20 -1.45
C LEU A 119 -5.14 -15.44 -0.12
N ALA A 120 -6.10 -14.56 0.19
CA ALA A 120 -6.10 -13.78 1.42
C ALA A 120 -6.14 -14.66 2.68
N LYS A 121 -6.94 -15.73 2.66
CA LYS A 121 -6.95 -16.76 3.72
C LYS A 121 -5.59 -17.43 3.86
N ALA A 122 -4.99 -17.88 2.76
CA ALA A 122 -3.67 -18.50 2.77
C ALA A 122 -2.59 -17.54 3.30
N TRP A 123 -2.62 -16.28 2.86
CA TRP A 123 -1.70 -15.24 3.27
C TRP A 123 -1.75 -14.99 4.79
N ARG A 124 -2.96 -14.90 5.36
CA ARG A 124 -3.15 -14.71 6.81
C ARG A 124 -2.82 -15.94 7.65
N THR A 125 -2.86 -17.15 7.10
CA THR A 125 -2.73 -18.40 7.88
C THR A 125 -1.36 -19.05 7.76
N GLU A 126 -0.75 -19.00 6.58
CA GLU A 126 0.54 -19.62 6.33
C GLU A 126 1.68 -18.86 7.02
N LYS A 127 2.50 -19.58 7.79
CA LYS A 127 3.60 -18.99 8.57
C LYS A 127 4.55 -18.12 7.73
N TYR A 128 4.84 -18.54 6.51
CA TYR A 128 5.77 -17.84 5.62
C TYR A 128 5.15 -16.58 4.99
N LEU A 129 3.85 -16.59 4.66
CA LEU A 129 3.20 -15.49 3.97
C LEU A 129 2.87 -14.32 4.90
N ARG A 130 2.57 -14.58 6.18
CA ARG A 130 2.20 -13.53 7.16
C ARG A 130 3.24 -12.43 7.37
N ASN A 131 4.50 -12.69 7.06
CA ASN A 131 5.60 -11.73 7.23
C ASN A 131 5.81 -10.87 5.98
N LEU A 132 5.07 -11.12 4.89
CA LEU A 132 5.17 -10.33 3.68
C LEU A 132 4.43 -9.01 3.88
N GLU A 133 5.10 -7.90 3.58
CA GLU A 133 4.58 -6.54 3.81
C GLU A 133 3.92 -5.95 2.55
N ALA A 134 3.82 -6.73 1.48
CA ALA A 134 3.27 -6.26 0.23
C ALA A 134 1.75 -6.01 0.30
N ILE A 135 1.28 -5.13 -0.58
CA ILE A 135 -0.14 -4.91 -0.86
C ILE A 135 -0.36 -5.18 -2.35
N LEU A 136 -1.46 -5.86 -2.68
CA LEU A 136 -1.78 -6.26 -4.05
C LEU A 136 -3.03 -5.56 -4.55
N ILE A 137 -3.02 -5.10 -5.80
CA ILE A 137 -4.20 -4.79 -6.59
C ILE A 137 -4.37 -5.91 -7.61
N VAL A 138 -5.58 -6.44 -7.75
CA VAL A 138 -5.93 -7.42 -8.77
C VAL A 138 -7.25 -7.01 -9.41
N SER A 139 -7.33 -7.05 -10.73
CA SER A 139 -8.54 -6.67 -11.45
C SER A 139 -8.77 -7.57 -12.64
N ASP A 140 -10.02 -7.95 -12.87
CA ASP A 140 -10.50 -8.43 -14.17
C ASP A 140 -11.30 -7.31 -14.86
N ALA A 141 -11.98 -7.64 -15.95
CA ALA A 141 -12.81 -6.68 -16.68
C ALA A 141 -14.06 -6.22 -15.91
N LYS A 142 -14.47 -6.88 -14.82
CA LYS A 142 -15.71 -6.62 -14.07
C LYS A 142 -15.47 -6.03 -12.67
N GLN A 143 -14.47 -6.54 -11.96
CA GLN A 143 -14.23 -6.31 -10.54
C GLN A 143 -12.75 -6.01 -10.28
N SER A 144 -12.49 -5.26 -9.21
CA SER A 144 -11.14 -4.84 -8.79
C SER A 144 -11.01 -4.97 -7.29
N TYR A 145 -9.91 -5.55 -6.81
CA TYR A 145 -9.70 -5.87 -5.41
C TYR A 145 -8.35 -5.39 -4.91
N THR A 146 -8.33 -4.90 -3.66
CA THR A 146 -7.10 -4.73 -2.86
C THR A 146 -6.96 -5.92 -1.92
N LEU A 147 -5.78 -6.54 -1.89
CA LEU A 147 -5.45 -7.61 -0.95
C LEU A 147 -4.31 -7.20 -0.01
N THR A 148 -4.43 -7.59 1.25
CA THR A 148 -3.44 -7.31 2.30
C THR A 148 -3.01 -8.58 3.03
N GLY A 149 -1.84 -8.54 3.67
CA GLY A 149 -1.36 -9.62 4.54
C GLY A 149 -2.21 -9.89 5.78
N ASN A 150 -3.13 -8.98 6.12
CA ASN A 150 -4.13 -9.19 7.17
C ASN A 150 -5.27 -10.12 6.73
N GLY A 151 -5.32 -10.50 5.46
CA GLY A 151 -6.39 -11.32 4.89
C GLY A 151 -7.60 -10.51 4.44
N ASP A 152 -7.44 -9.20 4.20
CA ASP A 152 -8.51 -8.36 3.69
C ASP A 152 -8.64 -8.52 2.17
N VAL A 153 -9.88 -8.54 1.68
CA VAL A 153 -10.22 -8.44 0.24
C VAL A 153 -11.21 -7.30 0.09
N LEU A 154 -10.75 -6.19 -0.49
CA LEU A 154 -11.48 -4.93 -0.48
C LEU A 154 -11.79 -4.48 -1.92
N GLU A 155 -13.07 -4.35 -2.24
CA GLU A 155 -13.54 -3.77 -3.49
C GLU A 155 -13.83 -2.26 -3.29
N PRO A 156 -13.34 -1.37 -4.17
CA PRO A 156 -13.62 0.05 -4.09
C PRO A 156 -15.04 0.36 -4.57
N VAL A 157 -15.71 1.31 -3.92
CA VAL A 157 -17.07 1.76 -4.32
C VAL A 157 -17.04 2.54 -5.64
N ASP A 158 -15.96 3.27 -5.90
CA ASP A 158 -15.78 4.16 -7.05
C ASP A 158 -14.95 3.54 -8.18
N GLY A 159 -14.56 2.27 -8.06
CA GLY A 159 -13.72 1.60 -9.05
C GLY A 159 -12.27 2.11 -9.12
N ILE A 160 -11.80 2.87 -8.11
CA ILE A 160 -10.45 3.42 -8.08
C ILE A 160 -9.69 2.87 -6.87
N ILE A 161 -8.46 2.38 -7.11
CA ILE A 161 -7.59 1.85 -6.05
C ILE A 161 -6.20 2.47 -6.20
N GLY A 162 -5.68 3.10 -5.16
CA GLY A 162 -4.30 3.57 -5.12
C GLY A 162 -3.53 2.93 -3.97
N ILE A 163 -2.38 2.32 -4.27
CA ILE A 163 -1.47 1.74 -3.27
C ILE A 163 -0.04 2.26 -3.45
N GLY A 164 0.79 2.08 -2.41
CA GLY A 164 2.19 2.49 -2.43
C GLY A 164 2.43 3.91 -1.92
N SER A 165 3.67 4.38 -2.07
CA SER A 165 4.16 5.62 -1.45
C SER A 165 3.39 6.88 -1.88
N GLY A 166 2.99 6.97 -3.15
CA GLY A 166 2.15 8.04 -3.71
C GLY A 166 0.71 7.62 -3.99
N GLY A 167 0.28 6.45 -3.50
CA GLY A 167 -1.02 5.86 -3.83
C GLY A 167 -2.21 6.74 -3.43
N THR A 168 -2.13 7.41 -2.29
CA THR A 168 -3.19 8.31 -1.80
C THR A 168 -3.31 9.59 -2.64
N TYR A 169 -2.19 10.14 -3.13
CA TYR A 169 -2.20 11.29 -4.03
C TYR A 169 -2.81 10.92 -5.39
N ALA A 170 -2.39 9.77 -5.94
CA ALA A 170 -2.92 9.24 -7.19
C ALA A 170 -4.43 8.96 -7.08
N LEU A 171 -4.87 8.33 -5.97
CA LEU A 171 -6.27 8.06 -5.68
C LEU A 171 -7.11 9.34 -5.60
N ALA A 172 -6.64 10.34 -4.85
CA ALA A 172 -7.35 11.62 -4.71
C ALA A 172 -7.48 12.33 -6.06
N ALA A 173 -6.42 12.36 -6.87
CA ALA A 173 -6.44 12.95 -8.20
C ALA A 173 -7.40 12.20 -9.15
N ALA A 174 -7.37 10.86 -9.13
CA ALA A 174 -8.24 10.05 -9.97
C ALA A 174 -9.72 10.25 -9.60
N ARG A 175 -10.04 10.32 -8.31
CA ARG A 175 -11.40 10.62 -7.83
C ARG A 175 -11.90 11.98 -8.30
N ALA A 176 -11.04 13.01 -8.31
CA ALA A 176 -11.43 14.32 -8.81
C ALA A 176 -11.67 14.34 -10.34
N LEU A 177 -11.08 13.41 -11.08
CA LEU A 177 -11.14 13.35 -12.55
C LEU A 177 -12.16 12.33 -13.08
N ILE A 178 -12.69 11.44 -12.24
CA ILE A 178 -13.51 10.29 -12.68
C ILE A 178 -14.79 10.73 -13.38
N ASP A 179 -15.43 11.81 -12.91
CA ASP A 179 -16.69 12.33 -13.43
C ASP A 179 -16.55 13.16 -14.71
N GLN A 180 -15.31 13.40 -15.18
CA GLN A 180 -15.08 14.18 -16.41
C GLN A 180 -15.47 13.35 -17.64
N PRO A 181 -16.50 13.73 -18.43
CA PRO A 181 -17.04 12.88 -19.50
C PRO A 181 -16.01 12.59 -20.60
N ASP A 182 -15.14 13.55 -20.91
CA ASP A 182 -14.18 13.47 -22.01
C ASP A 182 -12.90 12.69 -21.67
N LEU A 183 -12.76 12.20 -20.44
CA LEU A 183 -11.55 11.48 -20.00
C LEU A 183 -11.80 9.98 -19.90
N ASP A 184 -11.00 9.20 -20.61
CA ASP A 184 -10.99 7.74 -20.49
C ASP A 184 -10.17 7.26 -19.28
N ALA A 185 -10.25 5.96 -18.97
CA ALA A 185 -9.58 5.36 -17.81
C ALA A 185 -8.06 5.58 -17.83
N GLU A 186 -7.42 5.43 -18.99
CA GLU A 186 -5.97 5.61 -19.14
C GLU A 186 -5.55 7.07 -18.96
N THR A 187 -6.28 8.03 -19.55
CA THR A 187 -5.99 9.45 -19.41
C THR A 187 -6.12 9.90 -17.95
N ILE A 188 -7.16 9.45 -17.25
CA ILE A 188 -7.33 9.71 -15.82
C ILE A 188 -6.15 9.14 -15.03
N ALA A 189 -5.80 7.88 -15.28
CA ALA A 189 -4.72 7.20 -14.58
C ALA A 189 -3.37 7.91 -14.78
N ARG A 190 -3.03 8.29 -16.03
CA ARG A 190 -1.79 9.02 -16.36
C ARG A 190 -1.74 10.41 -15.73
N LYS A 191 -2.82 11.18 -15.80
CA LYS A 191 -2.89 12.51 -15.15
C LYS A 191 -2.72 12.41 -13.63
N SER A 192 -3.35 11.40 -13.03
CA SER A 192 -3.29 11.16 -11.59
C SER A 192 -1.90 10.74 -11.12
N MET A 193 -1.24 9.85 -11.88
CA MET A 193 0.14 9.44 -11.60
C MET A 193 1.12 10.60 -11.75
N LYS A 194 0.91 11.49 -12.73
CA LYS A 194 1.71 12.72 -12.87
C LYS A 194 1.60 13.59 -11.62
N ILE A 195 0.39 13.84 -11.14
CA ILE A 195 0.15 14.62 -9.91
C ILE A 195 0.85 13.93 -8.72
N ALA A 196 0.76 12.61 -8.61
CA ALA A 196 1.45 11.86 -7.56
C ALA A 196 2.97 12.01 -7.63
N ALA A 197 3.57 12.01 -8.83
CA ALA A 197 4.99 12.20 -9.04
C ALA A 197 5.46 13.64 -8.73
N ASP A 198 4.62 14.64 -8.97
CA ASP A 198 4.92 16.04 -8.65
C ASP A 198 4.91 16.31 -7.13
N ILE A 199 4.24 15.46 -6.34
CA ILE A 199 4.06 15.63 -4.88
C ILE A 199 4.94 14.67 -4.07
N CYS A 200 5.02 13.40 -4.49
CA CYS A 200 5.68 12.34 -3.73
C CYS A 200 7.12 12.10 -4.19
N VAL A 201 8.09 12.34 -3.30
CA VAL A 201 9.52 12.11 -3.56
C VAL A 201 9.87 10.65 -3.88
N TYR A 202 8.98 9.71 -3.57
CA TYR A 202 9.12 8.27 -3.81
C TYR A 202 8.34 7.77 -5.03
N THR A 203 7.86 8.65 -5.89
CA THR A 203 7.11 8.33 -7.12
C THR A 203 7.70 9.13 -8.27
N ASN A 204 7.93 8.49 -9.41
CA ASN A 204 8.39 9.18 -10.62
C ASN A 204 7.36 9.16 -11.76
N GLY A 205 7.66 9.88 -12.84
CA GLY A 205 6.84 9.90 -14.05
C GLY A 205 7.03 8.72 -15.01
N ASN A 206 7.90 7.74 -14.67
CA ASN A 206 8.18 6.60 -15.53
C ASN A 206 7.16 5.49 -15.26
N VAL A 207 6.05 5.55 -15.97
CA VAL A 207 4.89 4.68 -15.74
C VAL A 207 4.83 3.50 -16.72
N VAL A 208 4.36 2.36 -16.20
CA VAL A 208 3.94 1.19 -16.98
C VAL A 208 2.43 1.05 -16.85
N VAL A 209 1.76 0.72 -17.95
CA VAL A 209 0.30 0.62 -18.04
C VAL A 209 -0.09 -0.76 -18.56
N GLU A 210 -1.09 -1.36 -17.91
CA GLU A 210 -1.83 -2.52 -18.38
C GLU A 210 -3.32 -2.19 -18.48
N MET A 211 -3.94 -2.61 -19.59
CA MET A 211 -5.34 -2.30 -19.89
C MET A 211 -6.19 -3.56 -19.99
N LEU A 212 -7.40 -3.53 -19.43
CA LEU A 212 -8.45 -4.51 -19.73
C LEU A 212 -9.66 -3.79 -20.32
N GLU A 213 -10.34 -4.48 -21.22
CA GLU A 213 -11.60 -4.03 -21.82
C GLU A 213 -12.62 -5.16 -21.67
N GLU A 214 -13.86 -4.82 -21.31
CA GLU A 214 -14.95 -5.80 -21.33
C GLU A 214 -15.24 -6.26 -22.76
N GLU A 215 -15.30 -7.59 -22.96
CA GLU A 215 -15.46 -8.23 -24.27
C GLU A 215 -16.68 -7.72 -25.07
N GLY A 216 -17.74 -7.28 -24.40
CA GLY A 216 -18.93 -6.72 -25.05
C GLY A 216 -18.71 -5.39 -25.77
N LYS A 217 -17.73 -4.58 -25.34
CA LYS A 217 -17.41 -3.28 -25.97
C LYS A 217 -16.30 -3.36 -27.01
N LYS A 218 -15.55 -4.46 -27.02
CA LYS A 218 -14.49 -4.71 -28.00
C LYS A 218 -15.08 -4.83 -29.41
N LEU A 219 -16.27 -5.43 -29.52
CA LEU A 219 -17.02 -5.59 -30.77
C LEU A 219 -17.58 -4.26 -31.30
N GLU A 220 -18.01 -3.35 -30.42
CA GLU A 220 -18.51 -2.01 -30.80
C GLU A 220 -17.37 -1.13 -31.30
N ALA A 221 -16.23 -1.09 -30.59
CA ALA A 221 -15.07 -0.29 -30.99
C ALA A 221 -14.43 -0.79 -32.30
N GLU A 222 -14.41 -2.10 -32.56
CA GLU A 222 -13.94 -2.65 -33.83
C GLU A 222 -14.91 -2.41 -35.00
N SER A 223 -16.20 -2.16 -34.70
CA SER A 223 -17.20 -1.78 -35.71
C SER A 223 -17.13 -0.30 -36.07
N GLU A 224 -16.90 0.58 -35.10
CA GLU A 224 -16.74 2.03 -35.32
C GLU A 224 -15.43 2.40 -36.03
N GLN A 225 -14.37 1.58 -35.92
CA GLN A 225 -13.12 1.79 -36.66
C GLN A 225 -13.15 1.27 -38.11
N LYS A 226 -14.25 0.63 -38.53
CA LYS A 226 -14.45 0.11 -39.89
C LYS A 226 -15.41 0.95 -40.75
N GLU A 227 -16.00 2.00 -40.18
CA GLU A 227 -16.75 3.06 -40.90
C GLU A 227 -15.88 4.30 -41.12
#